data_AF-A0A7Z0H7T2-F1
#
_entry.id   AF-A0A7Z0H7T2-F1
#
_cell.length_a   1.000
_cell.length_b   1.000
_cell.length_c   1.000
_cell.angle_alpha   90.00
_cell.angle_beta   90.00
_cell.angle_gamma   90.00
#
_symmetry.space_group_name_H-M   'P 1'
#
loop_
_entity.id
_entity.type
_entity.pdbx_description
1 polymer ?
#
loop_
_entity_poly.entity_id
_entity_poly.type
_entity_poly.pdbx_seq_one_letter_code
_entity_poly.pdbx_strand_id
1 'polypeptide(L)'
;MTTPTRRRKKATPKTFKAAYDILKTNAAELQQQDEPDIDNLMTTVEESIAAYRVCETRINAVQQALDAAFAEEKSTSSVDS
;
A
#
# COMPACT_ATOMS: atom_id res chain seq x y z
N MET A 1 3.81 20.34 -37.26
CA MET A 1 4.23 19.04 -36.72
C MET A 1 3.71 18.95 -35.30
N THR A 2 2.67 18.14 -35.06
CA THR A 2 2.04 17.98 -33.74
C THR A 2 2.64 16.77 -33.03
N THR A 3 3.29 17.00 -31.90
CA THR A 3 3.96 15.98 -31.08
C THR A 3 2.92 15.21 -30.24
N PRO A 4 2.92 13.87 -30.22
CA PRO A 4 2.00 13.11 -29.39
C PRO A 4 2.50 13.06 -27.93
N THR A 5 1.72 13.61 -27.01
CA THR A 5 1.94 13.51 -25.56
C THR A 5 1.68 12.06 -25.10
N ARG A 6 2.75 11.31 -24.86
CA ARG A 6 2.69 9.95 -24.30
C ARG A 6 2.06 10.00 -22.91
N ARG A 7 0.79 9.58 -22.78
CA ARG A 7 0.14 9.34 -21.49
C ARG A 7 0.98 8.34 -20.70
N ARG A 8 1.59 8.79 -19.59
CA ARG A 8 2.28 7.92 -18.64
C ARG A 8 1.22 7.04 -17.97
N LYS A 9 1.34 5.72 -18.07
CA LYS A 9 0.58 4.80 -17.21
C LYS A 9 0.84 5.19 -15.74
N LYS A 10 -0.21 5.31 -14.92
CA LYS A 10 -0.08 5.50 -13.47
C LYS A 10 0.84 4.40 -12.92
N ALA A 11 1.92 4.79 -12.25
CA ALA A 11 2.85 3.85 -11.63
C ALA A 11 2.35 3.44 -10.25
N THR A 12 2.49 2.16 -9.89
CA THR A 12 2.13 1.64 -8.57
C THR A 12 2.86 2.40 -7.45
N PRO A 13 2.18 2.80 -6.37
CA PRO A 13 2.80 3.48 -5.23
C PRO A 13 3.89 2.60 -4.59
N LYS A 14 5.03 3.20 -4.25
CA LYS A 14 6.19 2.47 -3.69
C LYS A 14 6.32 2.55 -2.17
N THR A 15 5.62 3.48 -1.53
CA THR A 15 5.71 3.75 -0.10
C THR A 15 4.40 3.41 0.59
N PHE A 16 4.47 3.07 1.89
CA PHE A 16 3.28 2.79 2.69
C PHE A 16 2.31 3.97 2.67
N LYS A 17 2.80 5.19 2.93
CA LYS A 17 1.97 6.40 2.98
C LYS A 17 1.21 6.63 1.68
N ALA A 18 1.90 6.59 0.53
CA ALA A 18 1.24 6.82 -0.76
C ALA A 18 0.21 5.74 -1.09
N ALA A 19 0.50 4.47 -0.78
CA ALA A 19 -0.43 3.38 -0.98
C ALA A 19 -1.65 3.50 -0.04
N TYR A 20 -1.43 3.86 1.22
CA TYR A 20 -2.50 4.07 2.19
C TYR A 20 -3.42 5.24 1.80
N ASP A 21 -2.85 6.34 1.31
CA ASP A 21 -3.64 7.49 0.84
C ASP A 21 -4.54 7.11 -0.35
N ILE A 22 -4.04 6.30 -1.29
CA ILE A 22 -4.84 5.74 -2.40
C ILE A 22 -5.95 4.85 -1.86
N LEU A 23 -5.63 3.89 -0.99
CA LEU A 23 -6.61 2.97 -0.43
C LEU A 23 -7.72 3.71 0.32
N LYS A 24 -7.37 4.73 1.10
CA LYS A 24 -8.31 5.58 1.83
C LYS A 24 -9.20 6.37 0.89
N THR A 25 -8.64 6.94 -0.18
CA THR A 25 -9.38 7.72 -1.17
C THR A 25 -10.40 6.85 -1.90
N ASN A 26 -9.96 5.71 -2.44
CA ASN A 26 -10.82 4.80 -3.16
C ASN A 26 -11.93 4.23 -2.27
N ALA A 27 -11.62 3.90 -1.00
CA ALA A 27 -12.64 3.45 -0.05
C ALA A 27 -13.69 4.54 0.22
N ALA A 28 -13.29 5.80 0.37
CA ALA A 28 -14.21 6.90 0.54
C ALA A 28 -15.10 7.11 -0.69
N GLU A 29 -14.52 7.05 -1.89
CA GLU A 29 -15.28 7.15 -3.15
C GLU A 29 -16.33 6.04 -3.27
N LEU A 30 -15.95 4.79 -3.00
CA LEU A 30 -16.87 3.65 -3.04
C LEU A 30 -17.98 3.72 -1.99
N GLN A 31 -17.73 4.38 -0.84
CA GLN A 31 -18.73 4.53 0.23
C GLN A 31 -19.69 5.69 -0.01
N GLN A 32 -19.25 6.75 -0.69
CA GLN A 32 -20.02 7.98 -0.86
C GLN A 32 -20.88 7.99 -2.13
N GLN A 33 -20.67 7.06 -3.05
CA GLN A 33 -21.46 6.97 -4.27
C GLN A 33 -22.82 6.31 -3.99
N ASP A 34 -23.90 7.07 -4.19
CA ASP A 34 -25.28 6.56 -4.15
C ASP A 34 -25.56 5.58 -5.30
N GLU A 35 -24.98 5.84 -6.48
CA GLU A 35 -25.03 4.96 -7.64
C GLU A 35 -23.59 4.62 -8.09
N PRO A 36 -23.22 3.34 -8.17
CA PRO A 36 -21.85 2.94 -8.47
C PRO A 36 -21.48 3.23 -9.93
N ASP A 37 -20.32 3.87 -10.14
CA ASP A 37 -19.71 4.03 -11.47
C ASP A 37 -19.19 2.68 -11.98
N ILE A 38 -20.07 1.91 -12.62
CA ILE A 38 -19.80 0.55 -13.11
C ILE A 38 -18.62 0.51 -14.09
N ASP A 39 -18.48 1.54 -14.93
CA ASP A 39 -17.42 1.60 -15.96
C ASP A 39 -16.03 1.68 -15.32
N ASN A 40 -15.91 2.38 -14.20
CA ASN A 40 -14.63 2.55 -13.49
C ASN A 40 -14.48 1.65 -12.26
N LEU A 41 -15.55 0.98 -11.81
CA LEU A 41 -15.56 0.18 -10.57
C LEU A 41 -14.42 -0.82 -10.52
N MET A 42 -14.23 -1.60 -11.59
CA MET A 42 -13.16 -2.60 -11.64
C MET A 42 -11.78 -1.96 -11.54
N THR A 43 -11.58 -0.81 -12.21
CA THR A 43 -10.32 -0.05 -12.16
C THR A 43 -10.02 0.42 -10.73
N THR A 44 -11.01 0.98 -10.04
CA THR A 44 -10.88 1.44 -8.65
C THR A 44 -10.57 0.27 -7.71
N VAL A 45 -11.22 -0.87 -7.90
CA VAL A 45 -10.96 -2.08 -7.11
C VAL A 45 -9.55 -2.61 -7.35
N GLU A 46 -9.08 -2.68 -8.60
CA GLU A 46 -7.72 -3.11 -8.93
C GLU A 46 -6.65 -2.17 -8.35
N GLU A 47 -6.85 -0.85 -8.44
CA GLU A 47 -5.96 0.15 -7.84
C GLU A 47 -5.93 -0.02 -6.30
N SER A 48 -7.07 -0.31 -5.69
CA SER A 48 -7.19 -0.57 -4.24
C SER A 48 -6.46 -1.84 -3.83
N ILE A 49 -6.61 -2.95 -4.57
CA ILE A 49 -5.90 -4.21 -4.28
C ILE A 49 -4.39 -4.02 -4.42
N ALA A 50 -3.94 -3.30 -5.46
CA ALA A 50 -2.52 -3.01 -5.64
C ALA A 50 -1.95 -2.17 -4.49
N ALA A 51 -2.67 -1.14 -4.05
CA ALA A 51 -2.29 -0.32 -2.91
C ALA A 51 -2.25 -1.13 -1.60
N TYR A 52 -3.28 -1.95 -1.36
CA TYR A 52 -3.35 -2.83 -0.18
C TYR A 52 -2.13 -3.75 -0.08
N ARG A 53 -1.73 -4.41 -1.18
CA ARG A 53 -0.56 -5.31 -1.18
C ARG A 53 0.73 -4.59 -0.80
N VAL A 54 0.89 -3.33 -1.19
CA VAL A 54 2.04 -2.50 -0.78
C VAL A 54 1.97 -2.20 0.72
N CYS A 55 0.80 -1.85 1.24
CA CYS A 55 0.60 -1.64 2.67
C CYS A 55 0.95 -2.90 3.48
N GLU A 56 0.38 -4.05 3.10
CA GLU A 56 0.63 -5.36 3.72
C GLU A 56 2.12 -5.72 3.73
N THR A 57 2.79 -5.61 2.57
CA THR A 57 4.22 -5.91 2.45
C THR A 57 5.06 -5.06 3.41
N ARG A 58 4.74 -3.78 3.54
CA ARG A 58 5.48 -2.86 4.41
C ARG A 58 5.22 -3.15 5.89
N ILE A 59 3.99 -3.46 6.26
CA ILE A 59 3.64 -3.86 7.64
C ILE A 59 4.38 -5.14 8.03
N ASN A 60 4.37 -6.15 7.15
CA ASN A 60 5.05 -7.43 7.41
C ASN A 60 6.57 -7.24 7.57
N ALA A 61 7.18 -6.39 6.75
CA ALA A 61 8.60 -6.07 6.89
C ALA A 61 8.92 -5.36 8.22
N VAL A 62 8.03 -4.47 8.69
CA VAL A 62 8.19 -3.83 10.00
C VAL A 62 8.05 -4.84 11.13
N GLN A 63 7.05 -5.73 11.07
CA GLN A 63 6.87 -6.78 12.07
C GLN A 63 8.13 -7.66 12.17
N GLN A 64 8.66 -8.13 11.04
CA GLN A 64 9.89 -8.92 11.00
C GLN A 64 11.10 -8.19 11.60
N ALA A 65 11.24 -6.89 11.32
CA ALA A 65 12.34 -6.10 11.87
C ALA A 65 12.24 -5.93 13.40
N LEU A 66 11.02 -5.74 13.92
CA LEU A 66 10.78 -5.66 15.36
C LEU A 66 11.02 -7.00 16.05
N ASP A 67 10.52 -8.10 15.47
CA ASP A 67 10.73 -9.45 16.00
C ASP A 67 12.22 -9.80 16.07
N ALA A 68 13.00 -9.44 15.04
CA ALA A 68 14.45 -9.62 15.02
C ALA A 68 15.15 -8.80 16.11
N ALA A 69 14.81 -7.51 16.24
CA ALA A 69 15.40 -6.62 17.25
C ALA A 69 15.16 -7.13 18.68
N PHE A 70 13.94 -7.59 18.98
CA PHE A 70 13.62 -8.13 20.30
C PHE A 70 14.22 -9.51 20.56
N ALA A 71 14.40 -10.34 19.52
CA ALA A 71 15.10 -11.62 19.65
C ALA A 71 16.60 -11.42 19.96
N GLU A 72 17.24 -10.43 19.33
CA GLU A 72 18.63 -10.07 19.61
C GLU A 72 18.81 -9.58 21.05
N GLU A 73 17.95 -8.68 21.57
CA GLU A 73 17.99 -8.24 22.97
C GLU A 73 17.81 -9.39 23.98
N LYS A 74 16.93 -10.34 23.67
CA LYS A 74 16.72 -11.52 24.52
C LYS A 74 17.97 -12.42 24.55
N SER A 75 18.69 -12.52 23.43
CA SER A 75 19.92 -13.31 23.36
C SER A 75 21.06 -12.66 24.14
N THR A 76 21.21 -11.34 24.09
CA THR A 76 22.30 -10.61 24.77
C THR A 76 22.10 -10.52 26.28
N SER A 77 20.86 -10.49 26.77
CA SER A 77 20.56 -10.48 28.21
C SER A 77 20.75 -11.83 28.92
N SER A 78 20.90 -12.93 28.18
CA SER A 78 21.07 -14.28 28.73
C SER A 78 22.53 -14.75 28.88
N VAL A 79 23.50 -13.95 28.42
CA VAL A 79 24.94 -14.32 28.42
C VAL A 79 25.71 -13.69 29.59
N ASP A 80 25.08 -12.81 30.38
CA ASP A 80 25.72 -12.05 31.47
C ASP A 80 25.22 -12.48 32.88
N SER A 81 24.79 -13.73 33.06
CA SER A 81 24.39 -14.29 34.38
C SER A 81 24.83 -15.73 34.57
#